data_AF-A0AAV2CKV4-F1
#
_entry.id   AF-A0AAV2CKV4-F1
#
_cell.length_a   1.000
_cell.length_b   1.000
_cell.length_c   1.000
_cell.angle_alpha   90.00
_cell.angle_beta   90.00
_cell.angle_gamma   90.00
#
_symmetry.space_group_name_H-M   'P 1'
#
loop_
_entity.id
_entity.type
_entity.pdbx_description
1 polymer ?
#
loop_
_entity_poly.entity_id
_entity_poly.type
_entity_poly.pdbx_seq_one_letter_code
_entity_poly.pdbx_strand_id
1 'polypeptide(L)'
;MLTEYFMLNRKDPEARSLMYADIPTAYTFHVRPKHWSKRKQGNVIGRIIFIPPGTTDVYFLRMLLTKVPGPTSFEDLMTVNGKLCKDYKEACMLRGFLIDDGEPEATMIKVRQWGMPALLRSLFVMILVHSEVADPGKLFETNWKLFADDFSYQAGRGLNLQHFQAPDEYLKNQVIKHIETLLHSHFRSLADFGLPQPTDYAHSLVSNRLICEQLNYDVCMQKRLADEIFSALNRGQQDAYHSIMTSVEQGLEKFFFLYGHGGTGKTYLYNTIIAKLAKPTTDCLGRCILRHCSHFTT
;
A
#
# COMPACT_ATOMS: atom_id res chain seq x y z
N MET A 1 -37.37 -15.03 -3.07
CA MET A 1 -38.01 -13.76 -3.49
C MET A 1 -37.24 -13.14 -4.64
N LEU A 2 -35.92 -12.96 -4.52
CA LEU A 2 -35.08 -12.40 -5.59
C LEU A 2 -34.97 -13.31 -6.84
N THR A 3 -34.77 -14.61 -6.67
CA THR A 3 -34.78 -15.57 -7.80
C THR A 3 -36.11 -15.55 -8.56
N GLU A 4 -37.23 -15.46 -7.84
CA GLU A 4 -38.56 -15.32 -8.42
C GLU A 4 -38.77 -13.97 -9.13
N TYR A 5 -38.09 -12.92 -8.71
CA TYR A 5 -38.11 -11.63 -9.43
C TYR A 5 -37.44 -11.76 -10.80
N PHE A 6 -36.30 -12.45 -10.90
CA PHE A 6 -35.68 -12.73 -12.20
C PHE A 6 -36.58 -13.59 -13.08
N MET A 7 -37.23 -14.61 -12.50
CA MET A 7 -38.22 -15.43 -13.23
C MET A 7 -39.42 -14.62 -13.70
N LEU A 8 -39.89 -13.66 -12.90
CA LEU A 8 -40.94 -12.72 -13.30
C LEU A 8 -40.49 -11.90 -14.50
N ASN A 9 -39.31 -11.29 -14.46
CA ASN A 9 -38.78 -10.48 -15.57
C ASN A 9 -38.56 -11.30 -16.85
N ARG A 10 -38.28 -12.61 -16.75
CA ARG A 10 -38.25 -13.50 -17.92
C ARG A 10 -39.63 -13.68 -18.55
N LYS A 11 -40.67 -13.81 -17.74
CA LYS A 11 -42.03 -14.15 -18.16
C LYS A 11 -42.87 -12.95 -18.56
N ASP A 12 -42.71 -11.83 -17.87
CA ASP A 12 -43.56 -10.65 -18.02
C ASP A 12 -42.73 -9.43 -18.45
N PRO A 13 -42.85 -8.96 -19.71
CA PRO A 13 -42.15 -7.77 -20.18
C PRO A 13 -42.51 -6.50 -19.41
N GLU A 14 -43.73 -6.39 -18.85
CA GLU A 14 -44.12 -5.21 -18.08
C GLU A 14 -43.30 -5.09 -16.78
N ALA A 15 -42.96 -6.22 -16.15
CA ALA A 15 -42.13 -6.25 -14.96
C ALA A 15 -40.73 -5.68 -15.22
N ARG A 16 -40.24 -5.75 -16.47
CA ARG A 16 -38.90 -5.23 -16.84
C ARG A 16 -38.78 -3.71 -16.76
N SER A 17 -39.91 -3.01 -16.71
CA SER A 17 -39.93 -1.55 -16.52
C SER A 17 -39.76 -1.12 -15.06
N LEU A 18 -39.85 -2.05 -14.12
CA LEU A 18 -39.85 -1.77 -12.69
C LEU A 18 -38.51 -2.15 -12.04
N MET A 19 -38.09 -1.35 -11.05
CA MET A 19 -36.99 -1.69 -10.16
C MET A 19 -37.47 -2.69 -9.11
N TYR A 20 -36.56 -3.44 -8.48
CA TYR A 20 -36.94 -4.47 -7.49
C TYR A 20 -37.76 -3.88 -6.33
N ALA A 21 -37.44 -2.65 -5.91
CA ALA A 21 -38.15 -1.92 -4.86
C ALA A 21 -39.62 -1.64 -5.20
N ASP A 22 -39.90 -1.47 -6.49
CA ASP A 22 -41.19 -1.04 -7.02
C ASP A 22 -42.06 -2.22 -7.46
N ILE A 23 -41.50 -3.42 -7.61
CA ILE A 23 -42.27 -4.62 -7.96
C ILE A 23 -43.51 -4.82 -7.08
N PRO A 24 -43.46 -4.64 -5.75
CA PRO A 24 -44.65 -4.76 -4.90
C PRO A 24 -45.80 -3.80 -5.25
N THR A 25 -45.54 -2.69 -5.95
CA THR A 25 -46.57 -1.74 -6.38
C THR A 25 -47.49 -2.36 -7.44
N ALA A 26 -46.92 -3.17 -8.36
CA ALA A 26 -47.64 -3.78 -9.48
C ALA A 26 -47.84 -5.30 -9.35
N TYR A 27 -47.09 -5.96 -8.47
CA TYR A 27 -47.11 -7.42 -8.30
C TYR A 27 -47.27 -7.81 -6.83
N THR A 28 -47.84 -9.00 -6.61
CA THR A 28 -47.99 -9.61 -5.28
C THR A 28 -47.17 -10.89 -5.21
N PHE A 29 -46.36 -11.03 -4.15
CA PHE A 29 -45.59 -12.25 -3.91
C PHE A 29 -46.43 -13.25 -3.11
N HIS A 30 -46.62 -14.44 -3.69
CA HIS A 30 -47.23 -15.57 -3.01
C HIS A 30 -46.13 -16.40 -2.38
N VAL A 31 -46.28 -16.75 -1.11
CA VAL A 31 -45.26 -17.55 -0.39
C VAL A 31 -45.39 -19.04 -0.71
N ARG A 32 -46.60 -19.49 -1.08
CA ARG A 32 -46.92 -20.88 -1.43
C ARG A 32 -47.97 -20.92 -2.56
N PRO A 33 -47.60 -21.33 -3.78
CA PRO A 33 -46.23 -21.53 -4.27
C PRO A 33 -45.47 -20.20 -4.33
N LYS A 34 -44.13 -20.23 -4.17
CA LYS A 34 -43.27 -19.04 -4.25
C LYS A 34 -43.30 -18.47 -5.67
N HIS A 35 -44.06 -17.40 -5.92
CA HIS A 35 -44.09 -16.73 -7.22
C HIS A 35 -44.68 -15.33 -7.13
N TRP A 36 -44.48 -14.53 -8.17
CA TRP A 36 -45.13 -13.23 -8.35
C TRP A 36 -46.30 -13.32 -9.30
N SER A 37 -47.39 -12.61 -9.00
CA SER A 37 -48.52 -12.41 -9.92
C SER A 37 -48.88 -10.93 -10.02
N LYS A 38 -49.48 -10.51 -11.15
CA LYS A 38 -50.01 -9.14 -11.28
C LYS A 38 -50.97 -8.82 -10.13
N ARG A 39 -50.81 -7.64 -9.55
CA ARG A 39 -51.66 -7.14 -8.48
C ARG A 39 -53.02 -6.77 -9.06
N LYS A 40 -54.08 -7.17 -8.36
CA LYS A 40 -55.46 -6.84 -8.75
C LYS A 40 -56.02 -5.64 -7.98
N GLN A 41 -55.59 -5.42 -6.73
CA GLN A 41 -56.10 -4.38 -5.84
C GLN A 41 -55.03 -3.89 -4.84
N GLY A 42 -55.20 -2.66 -4.35
CA GLY A 42 -54.38 -2.00 -3.34
C GLY A 42 -53.13 -1.30 -3.90
N ASN A 43 -52.60 -0.33 -3.16
CA ASN A 43 -51.29 0.26 -3.41
C ASN A 43 -50.35 -0.13 -2.27
N VAL A 44 -49.17 -0.66 -2.61
CA VAL A 44 -48.19 -1.15 -1.63
C VAL A 44 -46.81 -0.61 -1.99
N ILE A 45 -46.18 0.05 -1.03
CA ILE A 45 -44.78 0.48 -1.14
C ILE A 45 -43.90 -0.66 -0.65
N GLY A 46 -43.01 -1.16 -1.51
CA GLY A 46 -42.02 -2.15 -1.14
C GLY A 46 -41.04 -1.59 -0.10
N ARG A 47 -40.76 -2.35 0.95
CA ARG A 47 -39.70 -2.00 1.90
C ARG A 47 -38.44 -2.80 1.61
N ILE A 48 -37.35 -2.06 1.46
CA ILE A 48 -36.02 -2.60 1.29
C ILE A 48 -35.27 -2.41 2.61
N ILE A 49 -34.79 -3.51 3.21
CA ILE A 49 -33.87 -3.47 4.37
C ILE A 49 -32.65 -2.63 3.98
N PHE A 50 -32.33 -1.64 4.83
CA PHE A 50 -31.12 -0.85 4.74
C PHE A 50 -29.90 -1.72 5.00
N ILE A 51 -28.93 -1.67 4.09
CA ILE A 51 -27.64 -2.36 4.21
C ILE A 51 -26.58 -1.26 4.26
N PRO A 52 -25.76 -1.20 5.32
CA PRO A 52 -24.68 -0.23 5.40
C PRO A 52 -23.66 -0.44 4.27
N PRO A 53 -23.02 0.63 3.75
CA PRO A 53 -21.97 0.55 2.73
C PRO A 53 -20.83 -0.43 3.06
N GLY A 54 -20.60 -0.69 4.35
CA GLY A 54 -19.57 -1.60 4.80
C GLY A 54 -19.79 -3.09 4.54
N THR A 55 -20.97 -3.51 4.09
CA THR A 55 -21.24 -4.92 3.74
C THR A 55 -21.04 -5.11 2.23
N THR A 56 -19.79 -5.20 1.78
CA THR A 56 -19.36 -5.06 0.37
C THR A 56 -20.35 -5.63 -0.66
N ASP A 57 -20.38 -6.96 -0.84
CA ASP A 57 -21.09 -7.56 -1.97
C ASP A 57 -22.61 -7.40 -1.88
N VAL A 58 -23.15 -7.50 -0.66
CA VAL A 58 -24.60 -7.38 -0.41
C VAL A 58 -25.06 -5.93 -0.61
N TYR A 59 -24.22 -4.97 -0.25
CA TYR A 59 -24.46 -3.53 -0.47
C TYR A 59 -24.52 -3.21 -1.96
N PHE A 60 -23.51 -3.60 -2.73
CA PHE A 60 -23.49 -3.33 -4.17
C PHE A 60 -24.60 -4.07 -4.91
N LEU A 61 -24.88 -5.33 -4.56
CA LEU A 61 -26.06 -6.04 -5.06
C LEU A 61 -27.35 -5.26 -4.77
N ARG A 62 -27.49 -4.73 -3.56
CA ARG A 62 -28.67 -3.96 -3.16
C ARG A 62 -28.82 -2.67 -3.97
N MET A 63 -27.72 -1.97 -4.19
CA MET A 63 -27.67 -0.76 -5.00
C MET A 63 -28.13 -1.05 -6.44
N LEU A 64 -27.59 -2.11 -7.06
CA LEU A 64 -28.01 -2.55 -8.40
C LEU A 64 -29.51 -2.85 -8.44
N LEU A 65 -30.05 -3.62 -7.49
CA LEU A 65 -31.47 -3.96 -7.45
C LEU A 65 -32.40 -2.74 -7.28
N THR A 66 -31.88 -1.67 -6.69
CA THR A 66 -32.65 -0.43 -6.44
C THR A 66 -32.60 0.53 -7.62
N LYS A 67 -31.67 0.33 -8.58
CA LYS A 67 -31.45 1.28 -9.69
C LYS A 67 -31.54 0.65 -11.08
N VAL A 68 -31.42 -0.69 -11.18
CA VAL A 68 -31.46 -1.43 -12.45
C VAL A 68 -32.81 -2.14 -12.60
N PRO A 69 -33.63 -1.74 -13.59
CA PRO A 69 -34.90 -2.38 -13.86
C PRO A 69 -34.73 -3.64 -14.72
N GLY A 70 -35.64 -4.61 -14.53
CA GLY A 70 -35.78 -5.77 -15.41
C GLY A 70 -34.65 -6.80 -15.56
N PRO A 71 -33.68 -6.96 -14.63
CA PRO A 71 -32.68 -8.02 -14.73
C PRO A 71 -33.35 -9.41 -14.76
N THR A 72 -32.88 -10.27 -15.64
CA THR A 72 -33.40 -11.64 -15.82
C THR A 72 -32.51 -12.72 -15.19
N SER A 73 -31.35 -12.34 -14.67
CA SER A 73 -30.44 -13.19 -13.90
C SER A 73 -29.48 -12.31 -13.08
N PHE A 74 -28.65 -12.94 -12.25
CA PHE A 74 -27.54 -12.24 -11.58
C PHE A 74 -26.49 -11.76 -12.59
N GLU A 75 -26.23 -12.52 -13.65
CA GLU A 75 -25.29 -12.14 -14.71
C GLU A 75 -25.80 -10.93 -15.50
N ASP A 76 -27.09 -10.90 -15.81
CA ASP A 76 -27.74 -9.78 -16.51
C ASP A 76 -27.66 -8.49 -15.65
N LEU A 77 -27.86 -8.62 -14.33
CA LEU A 77 -27.70 -7.53 -13.38
C LEU A 77 -26.26 -6.97 -13.36
N MET A 78 -25.25 -7.83 -13.54
CA MET A 78 -23.83 -7.46 -13.61
C MET A 78 -23.35 -7.09 -15.02
N THR A 79 -24.22 -7.19 -16.03
CA THR A 79 -23.84 -6.85 -17.39
C THR A 79 -24.01 -5.35 -17.62
N VAL A 80 -22.96 -4.67 -18.04
CA VAL A 80 -22.96 -3.25 -18.38
C VAL A 80 -22.40 -3.09 -19.79
N ASN A 81 -23.16 -2.45 -20.68
CA ASN A 81 -22.79 -2.27 -22.10
C ASN A 81 -22.39 -3.58 -22.81
N GLY A 82 -23.06 -4.69 -22.49
CA GLY A 82 -22.81 -6.00 -23.10
C GLY A 82 -21.60 -6.76 -22.54
N LYS A 83 -20.91 -6.22 -21.52
CA LYS A 83 -19.79 -6.89 -20.83
C LYS A 83 -20.21 -7.30 -19.43
N LEU A 84 -19.96 -8.57 -19.08
CA LEU A 84 -20.14 -9.08 -17.72
C LEU A 84 -19.03 -8.54 -16.81
N CYS A 85 -19.41 -7.88 -15.72
CA CYS A 85 -18.47 -7.40 -14.70
C CYS A 85 -18.00 -8.53 -13.78
N LYS A 86 -16.83 -8.37 -13.16
CA LYS A 86 -16.21 -9.34 -12.26
C LYS A 86 -16.98 -9.49 -10.94
N ASP A 87 -17.55 -8.39 -10.45
CA ASP A 87 -18.29 -8.29 -9.19
C ASP A 87 -19.37 -7.20 -9.28
N TYR A 88 -20.23 -7.12 -8.26
CA TYR A 88 -21.30 -6.12 -8.20
C TYR A 88 -20.75 -4.68 -8.07
N LYS A 89 -19.55 -4.51 -7.48
CA LYS A 89 -18.92 -3.20 -7.30
C LYS A 89 -18.53 -2.59 -8.64
N GLU A 90 -17.88 -3.36 -9.50
CA GLU A 90 -17.51 -2.93 -10.85
C GLU A 90 -18.76 -2.58 -11.67
N ALA A 91 -19.84 -3.35 -11.55
CA ALA A 91 -21.11 -3.03 -12.22
C ALA A 91 -21.69 -1.69 -11.73
N CYS A 92 -21.68 -1.41 -10.42
CA CYS A 92 -22.10 -0.11 -9.88
C CYS A 92 -21.20 1.03 -10.36
N MET A 93 -19.89 0.82 -10.39
CA MET A 93 -18.90 1.80 -10.85
C MET A 93 -19.11 2.17 -12.31
N LEU A 94 -19.21 1.19 -13.21
CA LEU A 94 -19.41 1.43 -14.64
C LEU A 94 -20.77 2.07 -14.96
N ARG A 95 -21.76 1.88 -14.08
CA ARG A 95 -23.08 2.55 -14.16
C ARG A 95 -23.10 3.95 -13.56
N GLY A 96 -22.02 4.40 -12.93
CA GLY A 96 -21.92 5.71 -12.27
C GLY A 96 -22.79 5.82 -11.02
N PHE A 97 -23.01 4.70 -10.30
CA PHE A 97 -23.80 4.71 -9.06
C PHE A 97 -22.97 5.07 -7.82
N LEU A 98 -21.65 4.94 -7.91
CA LEU A 98 -20.73 5.33 -6.84
C LEU A 98 -20.37 6.80 -6.99
N ILE A 99 -20.28 7.51 -5.86
CA ILE A 99 -19.80 8.90 -5.81
C ILE A 99 -18.34 8.92 -6.31
N ASP A 100 -17.98 9.94 -7.10
CA ASP A 100 -16.63 10.14 -7.61
C ASP A 100 -15.61 10.26 -6.46
N ASP A 101 -14.43 9.67 -6.62
CA ASP A 101 -13.35 9.62 -5.61
C ASP A 101 -12.79 11.01 -5.26
N GLY A 102 -13.25 12.06 -5.94
CA GLY A 102 -12.85 13.44 -5.71
C GLY A 102 -13.07 13.94 -4.29
N GLU A 103 -14.15 13.55 -3.60
CA GLU A 103 -14.37 13.99 -2.22
C GLU A 103 -13.38 13.39 -1.20
N PRO A 104 -13.18 12.05 -1.18
CA PRO A 104 -12.10 11.42 -0.41
C PRO A 104 -10.73 12.04 -0.69
N GLU A 105 -10.37 12.21 -1.96
CA GLU A 105 -9.06 12.74 -2.35
C GLU A 105 -8.90 14.21 -1.94
N ALA A 106 -9.90 15.05 -2.19
CA ALA A 106 -9.87 16.46 -1.78
C ALA A 106 -9.80 16.60 -0.26
N THR A 107 -10.47 15.72 0.48
CA THR A 107 -10.42 15.69 1.95
C THR A 107 -9.02 15.36 2.44
N MET A 108 -8.39 14.33 1.86
CA MET A 108 -7.00 13.97 2.15
C MET A 108 -6.03 15.12 1.84
N ILE A 109 -6.20 15.80 0.69
CA ILE A 109 -5.37 16.94 0.28
C ILE A 109 -5.49 18.13 1.26
N LYS A 110 -6.68 18.38 1.80
CA LYS A 110 -6.89 19.45 2.77
C LYS A 110 -6.25 19.14 4.12
N VAL A 111 -6.46 17.92 4.63
CA VAL A 111 -5.99 17.56 5.98
C VAL A 111 -4.48 17.35 6.02
N ARG A 112 -3.84 16.86 4.95
CA ARG A 112 -2.38 16.67 4.93
C ARG A 112 -1.56 17.95 5.14
N GLN A 113 -2.15 19.13 4.97
CA GLN A 113 -1.46 20.40 5.18
C GLN A 113 -1.13 20.66 6.65
N TRP A 114 -1.89 20.09 7.58
CA TRP A 114 -1.77 20.35 9.02
C TRP A 114 -1.91 19.09 9.89
N GLY A 115 -2.40 17.99 9.33
CA GLY A 115 -2.67 16.75 10.06
C GLY A 115 -1.41 15.93 10.30
N MET A 116 -1.25 15.45 11.53
CA MET A 116 -0.20 14.48 11.87
C MET A 116 -0.47 13.10 11.24
N PRO A 117 0.56 12.26 11.02
CA PRO A 117 0.40 10.94 10.39
C PRO A 117 -0.66 10.05 11.04
N ALA A 118 -0.73 10.01 12.37
CA ALA A 118 -1.76 9.26 13.09
C ALA A 118 -3.18 9.74 12.79
N LEU A 119 -3.39 11.07 12.71
CA LEU A 119 -4.68 11.65 12.34
C LEU A 119 -5.04 11.31 10.89
N LEU A 120 -4.07 11.36 9.97
CA LEU A 120 -4.28 11.01 8.57
C LEU A 120 -4.67 9.53 8.41
N ARG A 121 -4.06 8.62 9.18
CA ARG A 121 -4.47 7.20 9.21
C ARG A 121 -5.91 7.03 9.71
N SER A 122 -6.28 7.71 10.79
CA SER A 122 -7.65 7.66 11.32
C SER A 122 -8.67 8.26 10.34
N LEU A 123 -8.35 9.37 9.68
CA LEU A 123 -9.19 9.98 8.66
C LEU A 123 -9.38 9.03 7.46
N PHE A 124 -8.29 8.43 6.98
CA PHE A 124 -8.36 7.45 5.89
C PHE A 124 -9.30 6.30 6.25
N VAL A 125 -9.20 5.76 7.46
CA VAL A 125 -10.12 4.71 7.96
C VAL A 125 -11.56 5.19 8.00
N MET A 126 -11.82 6.41 8.48
CA MET A 126 -13.18 6.97 8.50
C MET A 126 -13.76 7.13 7.09
N ILE A 127 -12.95 7.59 6.13
CA ILE A 127 -13.32 7.66 4.71
C ILE A 127 -13.66 6.27 4.18
N LEU A 128 -12.85 5.25 4.45
CA LEU A 128 -13.15 3.89 4.01
C LEU A 128 -14.45 3.34 4.62
N VAL A 129 -14.66 3.56 5.92
CA VAL A 129 -15.81 3.00 6.64
C VAL A 129 -17.12 3.70 6.27
N HIS A 130 -17.08 5.00 6.03
CA HIS A 130 -18.28 5.83 5.91
C HIS A 130 -18.54 6.41 4.51
N SER A 131 -17.58 6.32 3.58
CA SER A 131 -17.71 6.86 2.23
C SER A 131 -17.68 5.77 1.17
N GLU A 132 -18.29 6.05 0.02
CA GLU A 132 -18.30 5.16 -1.14
C GLU A 132 -17.05 5.33 -2.00
N VAL A 133 -15.88 4.92 -1.48
CA VAL A 133 -14.62 5.02 -2.22
C VAL A 133 -14.61 3.99 -3.37
N ALA A 134 -14.51 4.46 -4.61
CA ALA A 134 -14.47 3.64 -5.80
C ALA A 134 -13.16 2.81 -5.83
N ASP A 135 -12.00 3.45 -5.63
CA ASP A 135 -10.70 2.78 -5.54
C ASP A 135 -9.92 3.09 -4.23
N PRO A 136 -10.20 2.32 -3.15
CA PRO A 136 -9.43 2.40 -1.90
C PRO A 136 -7.93 2.18 -2.07
N GLY A 137 -7.54 1.32 -3.01
CA GLY A 137 -6.15 0.96 -3.27
C GLY A 137 -5.36 2.13 -3.83
N LYS A 138 -5.91 2.80 -4.84
CA LYS A 138 -5.31 4.03 -5.41
C LYS A 138 -5.22 5.14 -4.38
N LEU A 139 -6.26 5.35 -3.57
CA LEU A 139 -6.25 6.36 -2.50
C LEU A 139 -5.15 6.04 -1.47
N PHE A 140 -4.99 4.78 -1.09
CA PHE A 140 -3.92 4.33 -0.21
C PHE A 140 -2.53 4.55 -0.82
N GLU A 141 -2.29 4.08 -2.04
CA GLU A 141 -0.99 4.18 -2.72
C GLU A 141 -0.52 5.63 -2.89
N THR A 142 -1.46 6.55 -3.09
CA THR A 142 -1.17 7.98 -3.25
C THR A 142 -0.77 8.64 -1.92
N ASN A 143 -1.23 8.12 -0.78
CA ASN A 143 -1.12 8.80 0.52
C ASN A 143 -0.26 8.07 1.57
N TRP A 144 0.10 6.80 1.37
CA TRP A 144 0.75 5.98 2.42
C TRP A 144 2.06 6.59 2.96
N LYS A 145 2.81 7.33 2.15
CA LYS A 145 4.04 8.02 2.59
C LYS A 145 3.76 9.06 3.66
N LEU A 146 2.63 9.77 3.55
CA LEU A 146 2.18 10.74 4.56
C LEU A 146 1.76 10.03 5.85
N PHE A 147 1.32 8.78 5.74
CA PHE A 147 0.96 7.97 6.89
C PHE A 147 2.17 7.40 7.62
N ALA A 148 3.37 7.43 7.05
CA ALA A 148 4.52 6.70 7.59
C ALA A 148 5.53 7.58 8.35
N ASP A 149 5.35 8.90 8.36
CA ASP A 149 6.38 9.85 8.81
C ASP A 149 6.79 9.65 10.28
N ASP A 150 5.83 9.37 11.16
CA ASP A 150 6.08 9.06 12.57
C ASP A 150 6.77 7.70 12.77
N PHE A 151 6.46 6.70 11.94
CA PHE A 151 7.14 5.40 11.97
C PHE A 151 8.60 5.49 11.51
N SER A 152 8.88 6.35 10.53
CA SER A 152 10.26 6.64 10.11
C SER A 152 11.08 7.21 11.27
N TYR A 153 10.50 8.20 11.97
CA TYR A 153 11.13 8.78 13.16
C TYR A 153 11.36 7.76 14.29
N GLN A 154 10.36 6.91 14.56
CA GLN A 154 10.44 5.89 15.60
C GLN A 154 11.49 4.81 15.28
N ALA A 155 11.61 4.40 14.02
CA ALA A 155 12.60 3.39 13.60
C ALA A 155 14.04 3.85 13.88
N GLY A 156 14.36 5.11 13.56
CA GLY A 156 15.68 5.68 13.85
C GLY A 156 15.99 5.79 15.34
N ARG A 157 15.00 6.20 16.14
CA ARG A 157 15.11 6.23 17.62
C ARG A 157 15.37 4.84 18.20
N GLY A 158 14.63 3.83 17.77
CA GLY A 158 14.76 2.46 18.26
C GLY A 158 16.15 1.86 18.01
N LEU A 159 16.81 2.25 16.92
CA LEU A 159 18.15 1.81 16.57
C LEU A 159 19.28 2.73 17.09
N ASN A 160 18.95 3.84 17.75
CA ASN A 160 19.89 4.91 18.11
C ASN A 160 20.67 5.47 16.91
N LEU A 161 20.03 5.54 15.74
CA LEU A 161 20.64 6.05 14.51
C LEU A 161 20.10 7.44 14.19
N GLN A 162 20.99 8.43 14.19
CA GLN A 162 20.67 9.76 13.69
C GLN A 162 20.49 9.68 12.17
N HIS A 163 19.39 10.23 11.65
CA HIS A 163 19.05 10.25 10.23
C HIS A 163 18.82 8.87 9.58
N PHE A 164 18.29 7.89 10.32
CA PHE A 164 17.91 6.60 9.74
C PHE A 164 16.80 6.73 8.71
N GLN A 165 17.06 6.29 7.48
CA GLN A 165 16.05 6.11 6.45
C GLN A 165 15.57 4.67 6.47
N ALA A 166 14.44 4.43 7.14
CA ALA A 166 13.82 3.12 7.14
C ALA A 166 13.35 2.74 5.72
N PRO A 167 13.48 1.47 5.30
CA PRO A 167 13.01 1.03 4.00
C PRO A 167 11.52 1.30 3.79
N ASP A 168 11.14 1.75 2.58
CA ASP A 168 9.74 1.99 2.20
C ASP A 168 8.85 0.77 2.48
N GLU A 169 9.37 -0.45 2.25
CA GLU A 169 8.65 -1.71 2.54
C GLU A 169 8.33 -1.88 4.02
N TYR A 170 9.27 -1.58 4.92
CA TYR A 170 9.04 -1.60 6.36
C TYR A 170 8.01 -0.56 6.77
N LEU A 171 8.18 0.68 6.30
CA LEU A 171 7.30 1.80 6.64
C LEU A 171 5.87 1.56 6.18
N LYS A 172 5.70 1.13 4.93
CA LYS A 172 4.40 0.80 4.37
C LYS A 172 3.72 -0.33 5.14
N ASN A 173 4.48 -1.35 5.55
CA ASN A 173 3.96 -2.44 6.37
C ASN A 173 3.51 -1.98 7.77
N GLN A 174 4.23 -1.06 8.42
CA GLN A 174 3.80 -0.46 9.70
C GLN A 174 2.49 0.31 9.56
N VAL A 175 2.37 1.09 8.49
CA VAL A 175 1.12 1.80 8.15
C VAL A 175 -0.03 0.82 7.98
N ILE A 176 0.17 -0.26 7.22
CA ILE A 176 -0.84 -1.29 6.98
C ILE A 176 -1.28 -1.93 8.31
N LYS A 177 -0.35 -2.33 9.19
CA LYS A 177 -0.67 -2.91 10.51
C LYS A 177 -1.51 -1.96 11.38
N HIS A 178 -1.16 -0.67 11.38
CA HIS A 178 -1.89 0.32 12.16
C HIS A 178 -3.30 0.58 11.59
N ILE A 179 -3.43 0.66 10.26
CA ILE A 179 -4.73 0.80 9.60
C ILE A 179 -5.62 -0.42 9.87
N GLU A 180 -5.08 -1.65 9.81
CA GLU A 180 -5.82 -2.86 10.17
C GLU A 180 -6.38 -2.80 11.60
N THR A 181 -5.56 -2.34 12.55
CA THR A 181 -5.97 -2.16 13.94
C THR A 181 -7.12 -1.16 14.06
N LEU A 182 -7.05 -0.05 13.34
CA LEU A 182 -8.11 0.96 13.32
C LEU A 182 -9.39 0.41 12.67
N LEU A 183 -9.29 -0.32 11.55
CA LEU A 183 -10.42 -0.95 10.87
C LEU A 183 -11.14 -1.97 11.77
N HIS A 184 -10.40 -2.75 12.57
CA HIS A 184 -10.99 -3.69 13.51
C HIS A 184 -11.88 -3.02 14.56
N SER A 185 -11.58 -1.78 14.96
CA SER A 185 -12.47 -1.02 15.85
C SER A 185 -13.84 -0.69 15.24
N HIS A 186 -13.95 -0.77 13.91
CA HIS A 186 -15.18 -0.63 13.14
C HIS A 186 -15.76 -1.98 12.67
N PHE A 187 -15.25 -3.11 13.19
CA PHE A 187 -15.62 -4.46 12.76
C PHE A 187 -15.34 -4.73 11.27
N ARG A 188 -14.28 -4.14 10.74
CA ARG A 188 -13.84 -4.27 9.35
C ARG A 188 -12.38 -4.72 9.29
N SER A 189 -11.95 -5.14 8.11
CA SER A 189 -10.56 -5.53 7.82
C SER A 189 -10.08 -4.91 6.51
N LEU A 190 -8.77 -4.87 6.28
CA LEU A 190 -8.16 -4.48 5.00
C LEU A 190 -8.71 -5.31 3.82
N ALA A 191 -9.05 -6.58 4.06
CA ALA A 191 -9.59 -7.47 3.05
C ALA A 191 -10.95 -6.98 2.51
N ASP A 192 -11.78 -6.36 3.35
CA ASP A 192 -13.07 -5.79 2.95
C ASP A 192 -12.94 -4.63 1.94
N PHE A 193 -11.74 -4.05 1.83
CA PHE A 193 -11.47 -2.94 0.92
C PHE A 193 -10.51 -3.32 -0.22
N GLY A 194 -10.11 -4.59 -0.31
CA GLY A 194 -9.13 -5.05 -1.29
C GLY A 194 -7.73 -4.46 -1.08
N LEU A 195 -7.38 -4.10 0.17
CA LEU A 195 -6.09 -3.50 0.50
C LEU A 195 -5.00 -4.55 0.81
N PRO A 196 -3.71 -4.19 0.65
CA PRO A 196 -2.59 -5.08 0.94
C PRO A 196 -2.62 -5.57 2.39
N GLN A 197 -2.29 -6.83 2.61
CA GLN A 197 -2.24 -7.44 3.94
C GLN A 197 -0.87 -7.22 4.60
N PRO A 198 -0.81 -7.13 5.94
CA PRO A 198 0.46 -7.03 6.64
C PRO A 198 1.33 -8.27 6.42
N THR A 199 2.64 -8.06 6.33
CA THR A 199 3.64 -9.14 6.24
C THR A 199 4.58 -9.13 7.44
N ASP A 200 5.01 -10.31 7.91
CA ASP A 200 5.95 -10.41 9.03
C ASP A 200 7.41 -10.24 8.60
N TYR A 201 7.71 -10.45 7.31
CA TYR A 201 9.05 -10.31 6.74
C TYR A 201 9.63 -8.91 6.92
N ALA A 202 8.80 -7.87 6.82
CA ALA A 202 9.30 -6.49 6.83
C ALA A 202 10.04 -6.13 8.14
N HIS A 203 9.74 -6.78 9.27
CA HIS A 203 10.45 -6.55 10.53
C HIS A 203 11.91 -7.02 10.50
N SER A 204 12.26 -8.01 9.68
CA SER A 204 13.65 -8.46 9.56
C SER A 204 14.54 -7.39 8.95
N LEU A 205 13.98 -6.51 8.10
CA LEU A 205 14.69 -5.45 7.40
C LEU A 205 15.31 -4.40 8.35
N VAL A 206 14.78 -4.26 9.56
CA VAL A 206 15.22 -3.28 10.57
C VAL A 206 15.74 -4.01 11.83
N SER A 207 15.91 -5.33 11.78
CA SER A 207 16.30 -6.14 12.94
C SER A 207 17.79 -6.04 13.28
N ASN A 208 18.65 -5.86 12.29
CA ASN A 208 20.10 -5.84 12.46
C ASN A 208 20.65 -4.41 12.38
N ARG A 209 20.91 -3.82 13.56
CA ARG A 209 21.49 -2.49 13.69
C ARG A 209 22.79 -2.30 12.88
N LEU A 210 23.67 -3.30 12.82
CA LEU A 210 24.96 -3.18 12.12
C LEU A 210 24.75 -3.09 10.60
N ILE A 211 23.78 -3.84 10.07
CA ILE A 211 23.41 -3.75 8.65
C ILE A 211 22.75 -2.40 8.37
N CYS A 212 21.86 -1.94 9.25
CA CYS A 212 21.23 -0.62 9.13
C CYS A 212 22.28 0.51 9.18
N GLU A 213 23.27 0.45 10.07
CA GLU A 213 24.40 1.39 10.11
C GLU A 213 25.22 1.38 8.82
N GLN A 214 25.38 0.20 8.19
CA GLN A 214 26.13 0.05 6.94
C GLN A 214 25.34 0.49 5.71
N LEU A 215 24.01 0.57 5.78
CA LEU A 215 23.18 1.01 4.66
C LEU A 215 22.75 2.49 4.81
N ASN A 216 22.80 3.03 6.03
CA ASN A 216 22.36 4.38 6.34
C ASN A 216 23.48 5.42 6.27
N TYR A 217 24.17 5.50 5.14
CA TYR A 217 25.19 6.52 4.89
C TYR A 217 24.64 7.68 4.07
N ASP A 218 24.95 8.91 4.47
CA ASP A 218 24.76 10.07 3.60
C ASP A 218 25.79 10.02 2.47
N VAL A 219 25.34 9.62 1.28
CA VAL A 219 26.16 9.46 0.08
C VAL A 219 26.88 10.76 -0.30
N CYS A 220 26.25 11.91 -0.09
CA CYS A 220 26.83 13.21 -0.41
C CYS A 220 27.93 13.59 0.58
N MET A 221 27.69 13.37 1.88
CA MET A 221 28.70 13.59 2.92
C MET A 221 29.89 12.64 2.75
N GLN A 222 29.64 11.36 2.48
CA GLN A 222 30.70 10.38 2.24
C GLN A 222 31.53 10.71 0.99
N LYS A 223 30.89 11.20 -0.07
CA LYS A 223 31.60 11.64 -1.27
C LYS A 223 32.50 12.85 -0.99
N ARG A 224 32.02 13.85 -0.24
CA ARG A 224 32.82 15.01 0.16
C ARG A 224 33.99 14.60 1.05
N LEU A 225 33.75 13.77 2.06
CA LEU A 225 34.81 13.21 2.91
C LEU A 225 35.84 12.43 2.08
N ALA A 226 35.41 11.61 1.13
CA ALA A 226 36.31 10.87 0.27
C ALA A 226 37.18 11.81 -0.59
N ASP A 227 36.59 12.87 -1.15
CA ASP A 227 37.31 13.84 -1.98
C ASP A 227 38.27 14.72 -1.15
N GLU A 228 37.88 15.13 0.07
CA GLU A 228 38.73 15.83 1.04
C GLU A 228 39.90 14.97 1.50
N ILE A 229 39.64 13.74 1.93
CA ILE A 229 40.67 12.81 2.41
C ILE A 229 41.62 12.42 1.28
N PHE A 230 41.10 12.24 0.05
CA PHE A 230 41.93 11.97 -1.14
C PHE A 230 42.94 13.08 -1.40
N SER A 231 42.53 14.34 -1.23
CA SER A 231 43.41 15.50 -1.43
C SER A 231 44.59 15.57 -0.44
N ALA A 232 44.44 14.94 0.74
CA ALA A 232 45.43 14.91 1.80
C ALA A 232 46.34 13.65 1.78
N LEU A 233 46.12 12.72 0.83
CA LEU A 233 46.96 11.52 0.72
C LEU A 233 48.36 11.88 0.22
N ASN A 234 49.37 11.24 0.82
CA ASN A 234 50.72 11.31 0.27
C ASN A 234 50.86 10.44 -1.00
N ARG A 235 51.93 10.64 -1.77
CA ARG A 235 52.15 9.97 -3.06
C ARG A 235 52.04 8.45 -2.99
N GLY A 236 52.65 7.82 -1.97
CA GLY A 236 52.58 6.36 -1.81
C GLY A 236 51.18 5.84 -1.47
N GLN A 237 50.40 6.61 -0.70
CA GLN A 237 49.00 6.29 -0.43
C GLN A 237 48.11 6.49 -1.66
N GLN A 238 48.37 7.51 -2.47
CA GLN A 238 47.66 7.75 -3.74
C GLN A 238 47.91 6.62 -4.74
N ASP A 239 49.15 6.17 -4.88
CA ASP A 239 49.52 5.07 -5.79
C ASP A 239 48.81 3.76 -5.37
N ALA A 240 48.77 3.47 -4.07
CA ALA A 240 48.05 2.34 -3.52
C ALA A 240 46.53 2.47 -3.71
N TYR A 241 45.96 3.66 -3.45
CA TYR A 241 44.55 3.96 -3.67
C TYR A 241 44.14 3.73 -5.13
N HIS A 242 44.89 4.28 -6.08
CA HIS A 242 44.61 4.13 -7.51
C HIS A 242 44.66 2.66 -7.93
N SER A 243 45.69 1.92 -7.51
CA SER A 243 45.81 0.48 -7.84
C SER A 243 44.60 -0.33 -7.34
N ILE A 244 44.14 -0.04 -6.12
CA ILE A 244 42.98 -0.73 -5.52
C ILE A 244 41.69 -0.33 -6.25
N MET A 245 41.45 0.97 -6.44
CA MET A 245 40.21 1.46 -7.07
C MET A 245 40.09 1.02 -8.52
N THR A 246 41.17 1.06 -9.30
CA THR A 246 41.17 0.56 -10.68
C THR A 246 40.85 -0.94 -10.73
N SER A 247 41.37 -1.74 -9.78
CA SER A 247 41.01 -3.17 -9.69
C SER A 247 39.53 -3.38 -9.41
N VAL A 248 38.93 -2.57 -8.53
CA VAL A 248 37.50 -2.66 -8.21
C VAL A 248 36.64 -2.24 -9.40
N GLU A 249 36.99 -1.14 -10.07
CA GLU A 249 36.26 -0.63 -11.25
C GLU A 249 36.31 -1.59 -12.44
N GLN A 250 37.41 -2.33 -12.58
CA GLN A 250 37.59 -3.35 -13.61
C GLN A 250 37.05 -4.73 -13.20
N GLY A 251 36.48 -4.87 -12.00
CA GLY A 251 35.97 -6.15 -11.49
C GLY A 251 37.05 -7.23 -11.30
N LEU A 252 38.33 -6.84 -11.14
CA LEU A 252 39.44 -7.76 -11.01
C LEU A 252 39.54 -8.30 -9.58
N GLU A 253 39.58 -9.61 -9.44
CA GLU A 253 39.73 -10.31 -8.15
C GLU A 253 41.20 -10.31 -7.70
N LYS A 254 41.67 -9.19 -7.16
CA LYS A 254 43.04 -9.03 -6.64
C LYS A 254 43.05 -8.83 -5.13
N PHE A 255 44.05 -9.41 -4.48
CA PHE A 255 44.36 -9.17 -3.08
C PHE A 255 45.49 -8.15 -2.95
N PHE A 256 45.31 -7.17 -2.07
CA PHE A 256 46.29 -6.12 -1.82
C PHE A 256 46.77 -6.20 -0.37
N PHE A 257 48.09 -6.18 -0.18
CA PHE A 257 48.72 -6.06 1.12
C PHE A 257 49.31 -4.66 1.26
N LEU A 258 48.82 -3.91 2.24
CA LEU A 258 49.25 -2.53 2.45
C LEU A 258 50.38 -2.49 3.50
N TYR A 259 51.62 -2.33 3.03
CA TYR A 259 52.79 -2.31 3.91
C TYR A 259 53.20 -0.87 4.27
N GLY A 260 53.44 -0.61 5.55
CA GLY A 260 53.92 0.68 6.01
C GLY A 260 54.29 0.65 7.49
N HIS A 261 55.32 1.42 7.87
CA HIS A 261 55.76 1.53 9.26
C HIS A 261 54.68 2.16 10.16
N GLY A 262 54.82 2.06 11.48
CA GLY A 262 53.92 2.74 12.42
C GLY A 262 53.85 4.24 12.13
N GLY A 263 52.65 4.84 12.18
CA GLY A 263 52.47 6.27 11.93
C GLY A 263 52.34 6.71 10.46
N THR A 264 52.47 5.82 9.47
CA THR A 264 52.38 6.19 8.03
C THR A 264 50.95 6.37 7.50
N GLY A 265 49.95 6.51 8.38
CA GLY A 265 48.57 6.78 7.98
C GLY A 265 47.86 5.63 7.24
N LYS A 266 48.20 4.36 7.49
CA LYS A 266 47.52 3.20 6.87
C LYS A 266 46.00 3.23 7.10
N THR A 267 45.59 3.51 8.34
CA THR A 267 44.18 3.69 8.73
C THR A 267 43.51 4.82 7.94
N TYR A 268 44.25 5.88 7.66
CA TYR A 268 43.76 7.02 6.89
C TYR A 268 43.40 6.60 5.46
N LEU A 269 44.27 5.83 4.80
CA LEU A 269 44.02 5.27 3.47
C LEU A 269 42.85 4.26 3.46
N TYR A 270 42.76 3.38 4.46
CA TYR A 270 41.61 2.46 4.59
C TYR A 270 40.28 3.22 4.66
N ASN A 271 40.24 4.29 5.45
CA ASN A 271 39.04 5.12 5.57
C ASN A 271 38.68 5.79 4.24
N THR A 272 39.66 6.25 3.44
CA THR A 272 39.41 6.80 2.10
C THR A 272 38.76 5.78 1.18
N ILE A 273 39.30 4.56 1.15
CA ILE A 273 38.81 3.47 0.30
C ILE A 273 37.39 3.08 0.73
N ILE A 274 37.16 2.91 2.04
CA ILE A 274 35.84 2.58 2.59
C ILE A 274 34.83 3.68 2.23
N ALA A 275 35.18 4.96 2.40
CA ALA A 275 34.29 6.08 2.07
C ALA A 275 33.94 6.12 0.57
N LYS A 276 34.89 5.79 -0.32
CA LYS A 276 34.63 5.75 -1.77
C LYS A 276 33.79 4.55 -2.20
N LEU A 277 34.00 3.40 -1.56
CA LEU A 277 33.31 2.14 -1.87
C LEU A 277 31.95 2.01 -1.21
N ALA A 278 31.68 2.78 -0.15
CA ALA A 278 30.35 2.93 0.46
C ALA A 278 29.39 3.69 -0.48
N LYS A 279 29.11 3.11 -1.64
CA LYS A 279 27.99 3.49 -2.51
C LYS A 279 26.84 2.52 -2.27
N PRO A 280 25.57 2.95 -2.47
CA PRO A 280 24.46 2.02 -2.53
C PRO A 280 24.54 1.24 -3.85
N THR A 281 25.42 0.24 -3.93
CA THR A 281 25.26 -0.85 -4.89
C THR A 281 24.30 -1.85 -4.27
N THR A 282 23.12 -1.97 -4.88
CA THR A 282 22.01 -2.86 -4.53
C THR A 282 22.34 -4.35 -4.51
N ASP A 283 23.62 -4.74 -4.50
CA ASP A 283 24.05 -6.11 -4.79
C ASP A 283 25.27 -6.58 -3.96
N CYS A 284 25.37 -6.14 -2.71
CA CYS A 284 26.49 -6.49 -1.84
C CYS A 284 26.03 -7.20 -0.56
N LEU A 285 25.29 -8.29 -0.71
CA LEU A 285 25.12 -9.30 0.36
C LEU A 285 26.39 -10.17 0.57
N GLY A 286 27.48 -9.95 -0.18
CA GLY A 286 28.64 -10.86 -0.21
C GLY A 286 30.02 -10.29 0.12
N ARG A 287 30.19 -9.00 0.47
CA ARG A 287 31.56 -8.44 0.67
C ARG A 287 31.71 -7.63 1.96
N CYS A 288 31.45 -8.25 3.11
CA CYS A 288 31.80 -7.70 4.42
C CYS A 288 33.08 -8.38 4.96
N ILE A 289 34.27 -7.95 4.50
CA ILE A 289 35.55 -8.24 5.19
C ILE A 289 36.48 -7.04 5.07
N LEU A 290 36.17 -5.90 5.70
CA LEU A 290 37.16 -4.82 5.86
C LEU A 290 37.13 -4.10 7.22
N ARG A 291 36.22 -4.44 8.14
CA ARG A 291 36.13 -3.75 9.46
C ARG A 291 36.54 -4.57 10.68
N HIS A 292 37.09 -5.77 10.53
CA HIS A 292 37.47 -6.60 11.70
C HIS A 292 38.98 -6.81 11.91
N CYS A 293 39.85 -6.21 11.11
CA CYS A 293 41.30 -6.28 11.36
C CYS A 293 41.85 -5.20 12.30
N SER A 294 41.02 -4.26 12.79
CA SER A 294 41.49 -3.18 13.69
C SER A 294 41.42 -3.53 15.19
N HIS A 295 40.94 -4.72 15.56
CA HIS A 295 40.85 -5.14 16.97
C HIS A 295 41.81 -6.26 17.40
N PHE A 296 42.69 -6.72 16.52
CA PHE A 296 43.79 -7.59 16.91
C PHE A 296 45.12 -6.94 16.55
N THR A 297 45.60 -6.08 17.46
CA THR A 297 47.02 -5.82 17.61
C THR A 297 47.51 -6.54 18.84
N THR A 298 48.35 -7.55 18.63
CA THR A 298 49.55 -7.78 19.43
C THR A 298 50.63 -8.29 18.50
#